data_AF-A0AAU6MTP4-F1
#
_entry.id   AF-A0AAU6MTP4-F1
#
_cell.length_a   1.000
_cell.length_b   1.000
_cell.length_c   1.000
_cell.angle_alpha   90.00
_cell.angle_beta   90.00
_cell.angle_gamma   90.00
#
_symmetry.space_group_name_H-M   'P 1'
#
loop_
_entity.id
_entity.type
_entity.pdbx_description
1 polymer ?
#
loop_
_entity_poly.entity_id
_entity_poly.type
_entity_poly.pdbx_seq_one_letter_code
_entity_poly.pdbx_strand_id
1 'polypeptide(L)'
;MSHRYVSAAAAVLASTAALLAAASGSSGASPNQAAGATTVSTTAVSTTAWQPCYLPKGYKHFFELESAKNSQGKTVVRVTPETCSVNTKNDEDVAYTPLGAPRSLAFAAGASVEVFSDINSTTVKSVAPTWLVNHKLTNSPHFYYRVNGQNQITAMQEIYHP
;
A
#
# COMPACT_ATOMS: atom_id res chain seq x y z
N MET A 1 -32.14 27.71 22.23
CA MET A 1 -32.39 26.81 23.38
C MET A 1 -31.12 26.02 23.63
N SER A 2 -30.49 26.30 24.78
CA SER A 2 -29.40 25.55 25.43
C SER A 2 -29.84 24.09 25.68
N HIS A 3 -29.00 23.06 25.80
CA HIS A 3 -28.01 22.72 26.85
C HIS A 3 -27.04 21.65 26.25
N ARG A 4 -25.70 21.74 26.30
CA ARG A 4 -24.70 21.54 27.37
C ARG A 4 -24.63 20.12 28.02
N TYR A 5 -23.50 19.45 27.71
CA TYR A 5 -22.60 18.58 28.52
C TYR A 5 -23.14 17.43 29.37
N VAL A 6 -22.50 16.24 29.29
CA VAL A 6 -21.81 15.59 30.43
C VAL A 6 -20.66 14.70 29.92
N SER A 7 -19.43 14.99 30.38
CA SER A 7 -18.30 14.06 30.44
C SER A 7 -18.43 13.22 31.71
N ALA A 8 -18.14 11.92 31.64
CA ALA A 8 -17.90 11.10 32.82
C ALA A 8 -16.57 10.36 32.67
N ALA A 9 -15.62 10.72 33.52
CA ALA A 9 -14.37 10.03 33.77
C ALA A 9 -14.41 9.44 35.19
N ALA A 10 -14.05 8.16 35.34
CA ALA A 10 -13.66 7.46 36.58
C ALA A 10 -13.43 5.97 36.19
N ALA A 11 -12.47 5.19 36.66
CA ALA A 11 -11.34 5.36 37.58
C ALA A 11 -10.34 4.21 37.33
N VAL A 12 -9.11 4.37 37.83
CA VAL A 12 -7.97 3.42 37.80
C VAL A 12 -8.07 2.39 38.93
N LEU A 13 -7.59 1.15 38.73
CA LEU A 13 -6.92 0.20 39.67
C LEU A 13 -6.65 -1.12 38.89
N ALA A 14 -5.42 -1.55 38.59
CA ALA A 14 -4.29 -2.08 39.39
C ALA A 14 -4.22 -3.63 39.44
N SER A 15 -3.21 -4.16 38.73
CA SER A 15 -2.35 -5.35 38.93
C SER A 15 -2.83 -6.64 39.61
N THR A 16 -2.49 -7.79 38.98
CA THR A 16 -1.70 -8.87 39.60
C THR A 16 -0.87 -9.63 38.57
N ALA A 17 0.38 -9.88 38.95
CA ALA A 17 1.38 -10.69 38.25
C ALA A 17 1.38 -12.16 38.74
N ALA A 18 2.34 -12.92 38.18
CA ALA A 18 2.82 -14.27 38.55
C ALA A 18 2.25 -15.41 37.67
N LEU A 19 3.01 -16.44 37.26
CA LEU A 19 4.24 -17.00 37.80
C LEU A 19 5.26 -17.41 36.72
N LEU A 20 6.52 -17.34 37.13
CA LEU A 20 7.71 -17.91 36.51
C LEU A 20 7.63 -19.45 36.45
N ALA A 21 8.07 -20.04 35.34
CA ALA A 21 8.58 -21.40 35.31
C ALA A 21 10.11 -21.35 35.31
N ALA A 22 10.70 -21.78 36.43
CA ALA A 22 12.12 -22.04 36.58
C ALA A 22 12.47 -23.36 35.88
N ALA A 23 13.41 -23.32 34.95
CA ALA A 23 14.22 -24.48 34.61
C ALA A 23 15.66 -24.18 35.06
N SER A 24 16.06 -24.91 36.08
CA SER A 24 17.32 -24.83 36.78
C SER A 24 18.47 -25.46 35.98
N GLY A 25 19.61 -24.79 36.01
CA GLY A 25 20.92 -25.44 36.13
C GLY A 25 21.65 -25.74 34.83
N SER A 26 22.72 -24.99 34.58
CA SER A 26 24.00 -25.56 34.16
C SER A 26 25.11 -24.56 34.50
N SER A 27 26.00 -24.99 35.38
CA SER A 27 27.15 -24.26 35.88
C SER A 27 28.07 -23.79 34.75
N GLY A 28 28.58 -22.56 34.89
CA GLY A 28 29.61 -22.03 34.02
C GLY A 28 30.91 -22.80 34.21
N ALA A 29 31.44 -23.31 33.10
CA ALA A 29 32.85 -23.63 32.92
C ALA A 29 33.25 -23.16 31.52
N SER A 30 33.94 -22.03 31.43
CA SER A 30 34.92 -21.78 30.37
C SER A 30 36.25 -22.36 30.83
N PRO A 31 37.13 -22.92 29.96
CA PRO A 31 37.58 -22.23 28.75
C PRO A 31 37.96 -23.07 27.51
N ASN A 32 38.09 -22.35 26.40
CA ASN A 32 39.00 -22.51 25.25
C ASN A 32 38.77 -23.57 24.14
N GLN A 33 38.81 -23.03 22.91
CA GLN A 33 39.14 -23.63 21.60
C GLN A 33 38.20 -24.66 20.94
N ALA A 34 37.61 -24.28 19.80
CA ALA A 34 38.09 -24.60 18.43
C ALA A 34 36.97 -24.40 17.39
N ALA A 35 37.35 -23.97 16.19
CA ALA A 35 36.46 -23.65 15.08
C ALA A 35 35.60 -24.85 14.62
N GLY A 36 34.32 -24.58 14.35
CA GLY A 36 33.41 -25.52 13.70
C GLY A 36 32.19 -24.76 13.19
N ALA A 37 32.16 -24.49 11.88
CA ALA A 37 31.06 -23.83 11.19
C ALA A 37 29.75 -24.59 11.46
N THR A 38 28.82 -23.97 12.19
CA THR A 38 27.46 -24.46 12.31
C THR A 38 26.62 -23.67 11.32
N THR A 39 26.38 -24.29 10.17
CA THR A 39 25.38 -23.90 9.19
C THR A 39 24.03 -23.78 9.90
N VAL A 40 23.57 -22.54 10.11
CA VAL A 40 22.18 -22.29 10.47
C VAL A 40 21.35 -22.69 9.25
N SER A 41 20.76 -23.88 9.30
CA SER A 41 19.68 -24.24 8.39
C SER A 41 18.53 -23.28 8.66
N THR A 42 18.40 -22.26 7.81
CA THR A 42 17.20 -21.45 7.73
C THR A 42 16.08 -22.37 7.24
N THR A 43 15.29 -22.87 8.19
CA THR A 43 13.99 -23.47 7.91
C THR A 43 13.24 -22.52 6.99
N ALA A 44 12.95 -22.99 5.78
CA ALA A 44 12.19 -22.22 4.79
C ALA A 44 10.85 -21.85 5.41
N VAL A 45 10.68 -20.54 5.66
CA VAL A 45 9.38 -19.95 5.98
C VAL A 45 8.44 -20.35 4.86
N SER A 46 7.35 -21.06 5.18
CA SER A 46 6.29 -21.34 4.22
C SER A 46 5.93 -20.05 3.50
N THR A 47 6.25 -19.98 2.21
CA THR A 47 5.89 -18.83 1.39
C THR A 47 4.38 -18.81 1.30
N THR A 48 3.75 -17.82 1.94
CA THR A 48 2.38 -17.46 1.58
C THR A 48 2.40 -17.24 0.06
N ALA A 49 1.48 -17.88 -0.66
CA ALA A 49 1.38 -17.79 -2.12
C ALA A 49 1.14 -16.35 -2.63
N TRP A 50 0.93 -15.40 -1.73
CA TRP A 50 0.63 -14.02 -2.04
C TRP A 50 1.86 -13.16 -1.81
N GLN A 51 2.25 -12.40 -2.83
CA GLN A 51 3.33 -11.43 -2.75
C GLN A 51 2.80 -10.03 -3.04
N PRO A 52 3.33 -8.97 -2.38
CA PRO A 52 2.97 -7.61 -2.71
C PRO A 52 3.28 -7.28 -4.17
N CYS A 53 2.38 -6.56 -4.82
CA CYS A 53 2.61 -6.09 -6.18
C CYS A 53 3.77 -5.08 -6.21
N TYR A 54 4.48 -5.01 -7.34
CA TYR A 54 5.57 -4.06 -7.51
C TYR A 54 5.06 -2.62 -7.42
N LEU A 55 5.66 -1.83 -6.53
CA LEU A 55 5.42 -0.39 -6.42
C LEU A 55 6.75 0.34 -6.67
N PRO A 56 6.88 1.13 -7.75
CA PRO A 56 8.12 1.81 -8.05
C PRO A 56 8.53 2.80 -6.95
N LYS A 57 9.83 2.97 -6.76
CA LYS A 57 10.37 3.89 -5.75
C LYS A 57 9.82 5.30 -5.95
N GLY A 58 9.30 5.89 -4.87
CA GLY A 58 8.74 7.25 -4.87
C GLY A 58 7.26 7.32 -5.23
N TYR A 59 6.65 6.23 -5.68
CA TYR A 59 5.21 6.14 -5.85
C TYR A 59 4.51 5.75 -4.53
N LYS A 60 3.20 5.94 -4.50
CA LYS A 60 2.32 5.77 -3.35
C LYS A 60 1.15 4.89 -3.77
N HIS A 61 0.93 3.82 -3.02
CA HIS A 61 -0.26 2.98 -3.04
C HIS A 61 -0.75 2.56 -4.43
N PHE A 62 -1.84 1.80 -4.42
CA PHE A 62 -2.64 1.51 -5.59
C PHE A 62 -3.99 2.22 -5.43
N PHE A 63 -4.72 2.42 -6.52
CA PHE A 63 -6.13 2.80 -6.47
C PHE A 63 -6.82 2.47 -7.79
N GLU A 64 -8.10 2.09 -7.72
CA GLU A 64 -8.99 2.07 -8.88
C GLU A 64 -9.34 3.50 -9.32
N LEU A 65 -9.12 3.82 -10.59
CA LEU A 65 -9.59 5.09 -11.15
C LEU A 65 -11.04 4.96 -11.63
N GLU A 66 -11.98 5.36 -10.78
CA GLU A 66 -13.40 5.44 -11.15
C GLU A 66 -13.65 6.56 -12.17
N SER A 67 -13.14 7.77 -11.89
CA SER A 67 -13.30 8.95 -12.75
C SER A 67 -12.33 10.07 -12.40
N ALA A 68 -12.08 10.95 -13.38
CA ALA A 68 -11.45 12.25 -13.18
C ALA A 68 -12.43 13.37 -13.52
N LYS A 69 -12.32 14.51 -12.83
CA LYS A 69 -13.15 15.69 -13.10
C LYS A 69 -12.35 16.97 -13.08
N ASN A 70 -12.86 17.99 -13.76
CA ASN A 70 -12.39 19.36 -13.58
C ASN A 70 -13.03 19.97 -12.34
N SER A 71 -12.22 20.60 -11.48
CA SER A 71 -12.66 21.36 -10.32
C SER A 71 -11.75 22.57 -10.16
N GLN A 72 -12.33 23.77 -10.18
CA GLN A 72 -11.61 25.04 -10.04
C GLN A 72 -10.40 25.15 -11.00
N GLY A 73 -10.58 24.71 -12.25
CA GLY A 73 -9.53 24.76 -13.27
C GLY A 73 -8.45 23.68 -13.13
N LYS A 74 -8.58 22.75 -12.18
CA LYS A 74 -7.65 21.63 -11.99
C LYS A 74 -8.31 20.30 -12.31
N THR A 75 -7.54 19.36 -12.84
CA THR A 75 -7.98 17.96 -12.89
C THR A 75 -7.83 17.35 -11.50
N VAL A 76 -8.88 16.67 -11.03
CA VAL A 76 -8.95 16.03 -9.71
C VAL A 76 -9.45 14.61 -9.88
N VAL A 77 -8.85 13.68 -9.14
CA VAL A 77 -9.30 12.29 -9.02
C VAL A 77 -9.62 11.98 -7.56
N ARG A 78 -10.56 11.05 -7.36
CA ARG A 78 -10.87 10.50 -6.05
C ARG A 78 -10.07 9.21 -5.88
N VAL A 79 -9.22 9.17 -4.87
CA VAL A 79 -8.29 8.08 -4.60
C VAL A 79 -8.68 7.41 -3.30
N THR A 80 -9.08 6.14 -3.36
CA THR A 80 -9.10 5.24 -2.21
C THR A 80 -7.77 4.50 -2.21
N PRO A 81 -6.83 4.78 -1.30
CA PRO A 81 -5.53 4.13 -1.33
C PRO A 81 -5.68 2.63 -1.03
N GLU A 82 -4.97 1.79 -1.76
CA GLU A 82 -5.01 0.33 -1.65
C GLU A 82 -3.60 -0.26 -1.51
N THR A 83 -3.51 -1.44 -0.91
CA THR A 83 -2.42 -2.40 -1.19
C THR A 83 -2.83 -3.32 -2.31
N CYS A 84 -1.83 -3.87 -3.00
CA CYS A 84 -2.02 -4.89 -4.02
C CYS A 84 -1.17 -6.12 -3.66
N SER A 85 -1.71 -7.31 -3.87
CA SER A 85 -0.97 -8.56 -3.80
C SER A 85 -1.37 -9.49 -4.94
N VAL A 86 -0.40 -10.21 -5.50
CA VAL A 86 -0.59 -11.19 -6.57
C VAL A 86 -0.36 -12.60 -6.02
N ASN A 87 -1.15 -13.55 -6.50
CA ASN A 87 -1.01 -14.96 -6.18
C ASN A 87 0.04 -15.61 -7.09
N THR A 88 1.21 -15.91 -6.52
CA THR A 88 2.34 -16.52 -7.24
C THR A 88 2.14 -18.02 -7.54
N LYS A 89 0.97 -18.59 -7.26
CA LYS A 89 0.65 -19.97 -7.67
C LYS A 89 0.01 -20.05 -9.05
N ASN A 90 -0.71 -19.01 -9.48
CA ASN A 90 -1.34 -18.95 -10.80
C ASN A 90 -0.96 -17.70 -11.59
N ASP A 91 -0.26 -16.74 -10.99
CA ASP A 91 0.18 -15.49 -11.61
C ASP A 91 -0.95 -14.65 -12.22
N GLU A 92 -2.19 -14.91 -11.83
CA GLU A 92 -3.41 -14.31 -12.36
C GLU A 92 -4.24 -13.64 -11.26
N ASP A 93 -4.38 -14.28 -10.08
CA ASP A 93 -5.23 -13.67 -9.05
C ASP A 93 -4.54 -12.45 -8.42
N VAL A 94 -5.23 -11.32 -8.45
CA VAL A 94 -4.81 -10.10 -7.78
C VAL A 94 -5.84 -9.67 -6.75
N ALA A 95 -5.36 -9.32 -5.56
CA ALA A 95 -6.15 -8.79 -4.47
C ALA A 95 -5.77 -7.33 -4.20
N TYR A 96 -6.78 -6.45 -4.24
CA TYR A 96 -6.67 -5.06 -3.79
C TYR A 96 -7.36 -4.90 -2.44
N THR A 97 -6.69 -4.26 -1.48
CA THR A 97 -7.24 -4.04 -0.13
C THR A 97 -7.18 -2.55 0.20
N PRO A 98 -8.33 -1.88 0.43
CA PRO A 98 -8.36 -0.48 0.84
C PRO A 98 -7.62 -0.25 2.16
N LEU A 99 -6.81 0.81 2.20
CA LEU A 99 -5.99 1.22 3.34
C LEU A 99 -6.61 2.36 4.16
N GLY A 100 -7.75 2.91 3.73
CA GLY A 100 -8.42 3.98 4.46
C GLY A 100 -9.46 4.70 3.64
N ALA A 101 -9.80 5.92 4.10
CA ALA A 101 -10.84 6.72 3.50
C ALA A 101 -10.42 7.32 2.14
N PRO A 102 -11.37 7.50 1.21
CA PRO A 102 -11.12 8.16 -0.06
C PRO A 102 -10.74 9.63 0.11
N ARG A 103 -9.81 10.09 -0.73
CA ARG A 103 -9.32 11.47 -0.76
C ARG A 103 -9.34 12.04 -2.17
N SER A 104 -9.66 13.32 -2.31
CA SER A 104 -9.55 14.02 -3.60
C SER A 104 -8.15 14.59 -3.77
N LEU A 105 -7.46 14.20 -4.83
CA LEU A 105 -6.13 14.69 -5.17
C LEU A 105 -6.17 15.43 -6.50
N ALA A 106 -5.60 16.64 -6.52
CA ALA A 106 -5.43 17.41 -7.74
C ALA A 106 -4.11 17.03 -8.43
N PHE A 107 -4.07 17.14 -9.75
CA PHE A 107 -2.81 17.05 -10.50
C PHE A 107 -2.00 18.34 -10.37
N ALA A 108 -0.68 18.20 -10.23
CA ALA A 108 0.27 19.29 -10.33
C ALA A 108 0.37 19.77 -11.80
N ALA A 109 0.83 21.00 -12.00
CA ALA A 109 1.17 21.49 -13.33
C ALA A 109 2.30 20.63 -13.93
N GLY A 110 2.16 20.21 -15.18
CA GLY A 110 3.13 19.35 -15.87
C GLY A 110 3.13 17.88 -15.42
N ALA A 111 2.14 17.45 -14.62
CA ALA A 111 2.02 16.05 -14.25
C ALA A 111 1.79 15.17 -15.48
N SER A 112 2.40 13.98 -15.48
CA SER A 112 2.20 12.96 -16.53
C SER A 112 1.23 11.88 -16.07
N VAL A 113 0.45 11.37 -17.02
CA VAL A 113 -0.35 10.16 -16.83
C VAL A 113 0.04 9.16 -17.90
N GLU A 114 0.37 7.95 -17.49
CA GLU A 114 0.70 6.85 -18.37
C GLU A 114 -0.45 5.84 -18.36
N VAL A 115 -0.98 5.52 -19.54
CA VAL A 115 -2.12 4.58 -19.72
C VAL A 115 -1.79 3.58 -20.82
N PHE A 116 -2.44 2.43 -20.85
CA PHE A 116 -2.32 1.51 -21.98
C PHE A 116 -2.98 2.09 -23.22
N SER A 117 -2.41 1.76 -24.38
CA SER A 117 -2.88 2.30 -25.66
C SER A 117 -4.27 1.79 -26.02
N ASP A 118 -4.54 0.54 -25.69
CA ASP A 118 -5.80 -0.19 -25.87
C ASP A 118 -5.87 -1.39 -24.89
N ILE A 119 -7.02 -2.07 -24.85
CA ILE A 119 -7.36 -3.12 -23.89
C ILE A 119 -6.45 -4.36 -23.92
N ASN A 120 -5.79 -4.65 -25.05
CA ASN A 120 -4.96 -5.84 -25.23
C ASN A 120 -3.48 -5.49 -25.42
N SER A 121 -3.12 -4.23 -25.18
CA SER A 121 -1.79 -3.71 -25.46
C SER A 121 -0.99 -3.45 -24.20
N THR A 122 0.22 -3.98 -24.17
CA THR A 122 1.22 -3.64 -23.16
C THR A 122 1.93 -2.32 -23.49
N THR A 123 1.56 -1.65 -24.58
CA THR A 123 2.16 -0.37 -24.98
C THR A 123 1.56 0.78 -24.17
N VAL A 124 2.39 1.38 -23.33
CA VAL A 124 2.03 2.55 -22.54
C VAL A 124 2.17 3.83 -23.37
N LYS A 125 1.19 4.73 -23.26
CA LYS A 125 1.22 6.09 -23.82
C LYS A 125 1.10 7.13 -22.71
N SER A 126 1.79 8.26 -22.88
CA SER A 126 1.70 9.40 -21.98
C SER A 126 0.61 10.37 -22.42
N VAL A 127 -0.28 10.74 -21.51
CA VAL A 127 -1.40 11.66 -21.71
C VAL A 127 -1.39 12.75 -20.64
N ALA A 128 -1.97 13.91 -20.99
CA ALA A 128 -2.19 14.98 -20.02
C ALA A 128 -3.30 14.59 -19.03
N PRO A 129 -3.28 15.08 -17.77
CA PRO A 129 -4.34 14.78 -16.81
C PRO A 129 -5.75 15.13 -17.29
N THR A 130 -5.90 16.22 -18.05
CA THR A 130 -7.19 16.65 -18.60
C THR A 130 -7.80 15.64 -19.57
N TRP A 131 -6.97 14.76 -20.16
CA TRP A 131 -7.44 13.67 -21.02
C TRP A 131 -8.37 12.73 -20.25
N LEU A 132 -8.04 12.40 -18.99
CA LEU A 132 -8.83 11.50 -18.13
C LEU A 132 -10.24 12.01 -17.83
N VAL A 133 -10.47 13.33 -17.93
CA VAL A 133 -11.80 13.91 -17.70
C VAL A 133 -12.76 13.56 -18.83
N ASN A 134 -12.23 13.43 -20.05
CA ASN A 134 -13.02 13.23 -21.26
C ASN A 134 -12.92 11.79 -21.82
N HIS A 135 -12.12 10.93 -21.19
CA HIS A 135 -11.86 9.58 -21.66
C HIS A 135 -12.15 8.57 -20.57
N LYS A 136 -13.04 7.63 -20.89
CA LYS A 136 -13.29 6.48 -20.05
C LYS A 136 -12.28 5.39 -20.40
N LEU A 137 -11.46 5.01 -19.43
CA LEU A 137 -10.59 3.86 -19.57
C LEU A 137 -11.42 2.57 -19.49
N THR A 138 -11.07 1.60 -20.31
CA THR A 138 -11.67 0.27 -20.29
C THR A 138 -11.25 -0.50 -19.03
N ASN A 139 -12.12 -1.37 -18.52
CA ASN A 139 -11.85 -2.30 -17.41
C ASN A 139 -11.56 -1.71 -16.02
N SER A 140 -11.95 -0.46 -15.71
CA SER A 140 -11.71 0.14 -14.38
C SER A 140 -10.26 -0.02 -13.90
N PRO A 141 -9.30 0.61 -14.59
CA PRO A 141 -7.91 0.31 -14.35
C PRO A 141 -7.44 0.77 -12.98
N HIS A 142 -6.48 0.02 -12.45
CA HIS A 142 -5.76 0.40 -11.25
C HIS A 142 -4.49 1.15 -11.62
N PHE A 143 -4.14 2.11 -10.77
CA PHE A 143 -2.98 2.97 -10.93
C PHE A 143 -2.12 2.96 -9.68
N TYR A 144 -0.84 3.21 -9.86
CA TYR A 144 -0.02 3.81 -8.81
C TYR A 144 0.24 5.28 -9.16
N TYR A 145 0.52 6.09 -8.14
CA TYR A 145 0.71 7.53 -8.32
C TYR A 145 1.80 8.09 -7.42
N ARG A 146 2.42 9.18 -7.84
CA ARG A 146 3.41 9.94 -7.07
C ARG A 146 2.85 11.32 -6.75
N VAL A 147 3.11 11.82 -5.56
CA VAL A 147 2.70 13.16 -5.13
C VAL A 147 3.90 14.05 -4.80
N ASN A 148 3.73 15.37 -4.92
CA ASN A 148 4.68 16.37 -4.41
C ASN A 148 4.40 16.72 -2.93
N GLY A 149 5.17 17.65 -2.37
CA GLY A 149 5.02 18.14 -0.99
C GLY A 149 3.68 18.83 -0.71
N GLN A 150 2.92 19.21 -1.74
CA GLN A 150 1.58 19.80 -1.65
C GLN A 150 0.46 18.76 -1.81
N ASN A 151 0.77 17.46 -1.77
CA ASN A 151 -0.18 16.36 -2.03
C ASN A 151 -0.86 16.45 -3.41
N GLN A 152 -0.17 16.98 -4.41
CA GLN A 152 -0.65 16.98 -5.79
C GLN A 152 0.02 15.86 -6.57
N ILE A 153 -0.75 15.18 -7.42
CA ILE A 153 -0.24 14.10 -8.27
C ILE A 153 0.74 14.68 -9.30
N THR A 154 1.96 14.16 -9.34
CA THR A 154 3.00 14.54 -10.32
C THR A 154 3.24 13.49 -11.39
N ALA A 155 2.93 12.23 -11.10
CA ALA A 155 2.97 11.14 -12.05
C ALA A 155 1.91 10.11 -11.64
N MET A 156 1.29 9.47 -12.62
CA MET A 156 0.31 8.41 -12.43
C MET A 156 0.46 7.42 -13.57
N GLN A 157 0.44 6.12 -13.29
CA GLN A 157 0.63 5.11 -14.34
C GLN A 157 -0.30 3.92 -14.10
N GLU A 158 -0.96 3.53 -15.19
CA GLU A 158 -1.85 2.38 -15.27
C GLU A 158 -1.04 1.10 -15.09
N ILE A 159 -1.61 0.15 -14.34
CA ILE A 159 -0.97 -1.10 -14.03
C ILE A 159 -1.69 -2.21 -14.79
N TYR A 160 -0.91 -2.99 -15.53
CA TYR A 160 -1.40 -4.22 -16.13
C TYR A 160 -1.31 -5.31 -15.08
N HIS A 161 -2.43 -5.98 -14.81
CA HIS A 161 -2.42 -7.29 -14.21
C HIS A 161 -3.04 -8.28 -15.19
N PRO A 162 -2.38 -9.43 -15.42
CA PRO A 162 -2.84 -10.47 -16.33
C PRO A 162 -4.19 -11.07 -15.89
#